data_AF-A0AAV0FLL3-F1
#
_entry.id   AF-A0AAV0FLL3-F1
#
_cell.length_a   1.000
_cell.length_b   1.000
_cell.length_c   1.000
_cell.angle_alpha   90.00
_cell.angle_beta   90.00
_cell.angle_gamma   90.00
#
_symmetry.space_group_name_H-M   'P 1'
#
loop_
_entity.id
_entity.type
_entity.pdbx_description
1 polymer ?
#
loop_
_entity_poly.entity_id
_entity_poly.type
_entity_poly.pdbx_seq_one_letter_code
_entity_poly.pdbx_strand_id
1 'polypeptide(L)'
;MLHVKKQPWYGRPFIRSFQSLLRNTEIGKLFFKAVATPKSVRSILCQCYHDTSQVTNELVEAILRPGLEPGAADVFLEFICYSGGPLAEELLPQVKCPVLVAWGDKDPWEPLELGRAYSKFNTVEDFVVLPDVGHCPQDEAPHLVNPLVESFVSRHAAS
;
A
#
# COMPACT_ATOMS: atom_id res chain seq x y z
N MET A 1 3.31 6.59 -5.11
CA MET A 1 4.31 7.43 -5.81
C MET A 1 4.00 7.71 -7.30
N LEU A 2 3.39 6.80 -8.07
CA LEU A 2 3.15 6.99 -9.52
C LEU A 2 1.76 7.56 -9.91
N HIS A 3 0.94 7.94 -8.94
CA HIS A 3 -0.39 8.47 -9.21
C HIS A 3 -0.31 9.84 -9.91
N VAL A 4 -0.84 9.95 -11.14
CA VAL A 4 -0.67 11.15 -11.99
C VAL A 4 -1.26 12.41 -11.34
N LYS A 5 -2.37 12.29 -10.60
CA LYS A 5 -2.95 13.43 -9.85
C LYS A 5 -2.02 13.95 -8.73
N LYS A 6 -1.16 13.10 -8.16
CA LYS A 6 -0.19 13.47 -7.11
C LYS A 6 1.11 14.05 -7.69
N GLN A 7 1.24 14.12 -9.03
CA GLN A 7 2.43 14.63 -9.72
C GLN A 7 2.24 16.08 -10.23
N PRO A 8 3.30 16.91 -10.23
CA PRO A 8 3.28 18.25 -10.83
C PRO A 8 2.85 18.19 -12.29
N TRP A 9 2.14 19.20 -12.78
CA TRP A 9 1.52 19.19 -14.12
C TRP A 9 2.52 18.89 -15.25
N TYR A 10 3.78 19.36 -15.14
CA TYR A 10 4.85 19.16 -16.10
C TYR A 10 5.47 17.74 -16.06
N GLY A 11 5.36 17.03 -14.93
CA GLY A 11 5.86 15.65 -14.78
C GLY A 11 4.88 14.60 -15.31
N ARG A 12 3.61 14.96 -15.47
CA ARG A 12 2.53 14.03 -15.89
C ARG A 12 2.79 13.40 -17.26
N PRO A 13 3.24 14.12 -18.31
CA PRO A 13 3.53 13.50 -19.61
C PRO A 13 4.64 12.45 -19.51
N PHE A 14 5.70 12.73 -18.76
CA PHE A 14 6.83 11.81 -18.60
C PHE A 14 6.42 10.53 -17.85
N ILE A 15 5.69 10.66 -16.75
CA ILE A 15 5.17 9.50 -15.99
C ILE A 15 4.26 8.63 -16.85
N ARG A 16 3.38 9.25 -17.67
CA ARG A 16 2.52 8.51 -18.61
C ARG A 16 3.32 7.77 -19.68
N SER A 17 4.36 8.40 -20.23
CA SER A 17 5.24 7.75 -21.21
C SER A 17 5.99 6.57 -20.59
N PHE A 18 6.52 6.72 -19.38
CA PHE A 18 7.19 5.64 -18.65
C PHE A 18 6.23 4.48 -18.33
N GLN A 19 5.03 4.77 -17.84
CA GLN A 19 3.98 3.78 -17.60
C GLN A 19 3.59 3.05 -18.89
N SER A 20 3.44 3.78 -20.00
CA SER A 20 3.14 3.19 -21.31
C SER A 20 4.26 2.27 -21.79
N LEU A 21 5.52 2.65 -21.59
CA LEU A 21 6.68 1.82 -21.94
C LEU A 21 6.68 0.51 -21.16
N LEU A 22 6.53 0.58 -19.84
CA LEU A 22 6.48 -0.62 -18.99
C LEU A 22 5.28 -1.51 -19.33
N ARG A 23 4.11 -0.92 -19.59
CA ARG A 23 2.87 -1.66 -19.84
C ARG A 23 2.85 -2.35 -21.21
N ASN A 24 3.33 -1.66 -22.25
CA ASN A 24 3.08 -2.07 -23.63
C ASN A 24 4.29 -2.72 -24.32
N THR A 25 5.39 -2.95 -23.60
CA THR A 25 6.61 -3.51 -24.18
C THR A 25 7.21 -4.62 -23.32
N GLU A 26 8.04 -5.46 -23.94
CA GLU A 26 8.78 -6.54 -23.26
C GLU A 26 9.76 -6.03 -22.19
N ILE A 27 10.09 -4.73 -22.20
CA ILE A 27 10.88 -4.07 -21.15
C ILE A 27 10.17 -4.21 -19.79
N GLY A 28 8.84 -4.14 -19.75
CA GLY A 28 8.08 -4.36 -18.53
C GLY A 28 8.29 -5.74 -17.94
N LYS A 29 8.27 -6.79 -18.78
CA LYS A 29 8.49 -8.17 -18.32
C LYS A 29 9.94 -8.40 -17.86
N LEU A 30 10.92 -7.76 -18.51
CA LEU A 30 12.31 -7.78 -18.06
C LEU A 30 12.47 -7.07 -16.71
N PHE A 31 11.85 -5.90 -16.55
CA PHE A 31 11.80 -5.18 -15.28
C PHE A 31 11.17 -6.04 -14.17
N PHE A 32 10.01 -6.64 -14.44
CA PHE A 32 9.34 -7.54 -13.51
C PHE A 32 10.24 -8.70 -13.08
N LYS A 33 10.93 -9.37 -14.02
CA LYS A 33 11.87 -10.46 -13.68
C LYS A 33 13.01 -10.00 -12.75
N ALA A 34 13.46 -8.76 -12.85
CA ALA A 34 14.47 -8.22 -11.94
C ALA A 34 13.90 -7.93 -10.53
N VAL A 35 12.62 -7.57 -10.45
CA VAL A 35 11.91 -7.31 -9.18
C VAL A 35 11.46 -8.61 -8.51
N ALA A 36 10.98 -9.59 -9.27
CA ALA A 36 10.47 -10.88 -8.80
C ALA A 36 11.61 -11.85 -8.45
N THR A 37 12.49 -11.43 -7.53
CA THR A 37 13.54 -12.28 -6.95
C THR A 37 13.53 -12.18 -5.43
N PRO A 38 13.97 -13.21 -4.69
CA PRO A 38 13.98 -13.16 -3.22
C PRO A 38 14.78 -11.97 -2.66
N LYS A 39 15.91 -11.63 -3.31
CA LYS A 39 16.76 -10.50 -2.90
C LYS A 39 16.06 -9.17 -3.11
N SER A 40 15.44 -8.96 -4.27
CA SER A 40 14.72 -7.72 -4.57
C SER A 40 13.49 -7.56 -3.68
N VAL A 41 12.69 -8.61 -3.51
CA VAL A 41 11.51 -8.60 -2.62
C VAL A 41 11.92 -8.30 -1.18
N ARG A 42 12.93 -8.99 -0.64
CA ARG A 42 13.47 -8.68 0.70
C ARG A 42 13.90 -7.22 0.81
N SER A 43 14.63 -6.71 -0.18
CA SER A 43 15.10 -5.33 -0.17
C SER A 43 13.96 -4.31 -0.18
N ILE A 44 12.83 -4.61 -0.83
CA ILE A 44 11.64 -3.76 -0.86
C ILE A 44 10.90 -3.84 0.48
N LEU A 45 10.72 -5.04 1.03
CA LEU A 45 10.10 -5.21 2.35
C LEU A 45 10.89 -4.47 3.45
N CYS A 46 12.23 -4.56 3.43
CA CYS A 46 13.07 -3.80 4.37
C CYS A 46 12.98 -2.27 4.18
N GLN A 47 12.42 -1.76 3.08
CA GLN A 47 12.14 -0.34 2.89
C GLN A 47 10.77 0.08 3.40
N CYS A 48 9.85 -0.85 3.65
CA CYS A 48 8.49 -0.54 4.11
C CYS A 48 8.23 -0.92 5.57
N TYR A 49 8.97 -1.90 6.11
CA TYR A 49 8.89 -2.32 7.51
C TYR A 49 9.73 -1.39 8.38
N HIS A 50 9.23 -1.07 9.59
CA HIS A 50 10.03 -0.39 10.60
C HIS A 50 11.08 -1.34 11.20
N ASP A 51 10.63 -2.48 11.71
CA ASP A 51 11.51 -3.53 12.22
C ASP A 51 11.86 -4.53 11.12
N THR A 52 13.00 -4.30 10.48
CA THR A 52 13.47 -5.17 9.39
C THR A 52 13.81 -6.60 9.84
N SER A 53 13.93 -6.88 11.14
CA SER A 53 14.14 -8.24 11.63
C SER A 53 12.92 -9.14 11.41
N GLN A 54 11.73 -8.53 11.28
CA GLN A 54 10.48 -9.23 10.95
C GLN A 54 10.38 -9.64 9.48
N VAL A 55 11.28 -9.15 8.62
CA VAL A 55 11.35 -9.56 7.20
C VAL A 55 11.99 -10.95 7.11
N THR A 56 11.23 -11.99 7.40
CA THR A 56 11.70 -13.38 7.40
C THR A 56 11.84 -13.93 5.98
N ASN A 57 12.53 -15.08 5.83
CA ASN A 57 12.55 -15.79 4.54
C ASN A 57 11.16 -16.29 4.15
N GLU A 58 10.35 -16.69 5.13
CA GLU A 58 8.98 -17.13 4.91
C GLU A 58 8.12 -16.01 4.32
N LEU A 59 8.18 -14.81 4.89
CA LEU A 59 7.48 -13.64 4.37
C LEU A 59 7.91 -13.31 2.94
N VAL A 60 9.23 -13.29 2.69
CA VAL A 60 9.78 -13.04 1.34
C VAL A 60 9.23 -14.06 0.33
N GLU A 61 9.20 -15.34 0.71
CA GLU A 61 8.66 -16.40 -0.15
C GLU A 61 7.15 -16.27 -0.35
N ALA A 62 6.39 -15.93 0.70
CA ALA A 62 4.95 -15.71 0.62
C ALA A 62 4.59 -14.56 -0.34
N ILE A 63 5.37 -13.48 -0.34
CA ILE A 63 5.19 -12.34 -1.25
C ILE A 63 5.67 -12.66 -2.67
N LEU A 64 6.78 -13.41 -2.81
CA LEU A 64 7.34 -13.75 -4.11
C LEU A 64 6.49 -14.76 -4.87
N ARG A 65 5.94 -15.76 -4.19
CA ARG A 65 5.26 -16.91 -4.83
C ARG A 65 4.15 -16.50 -5.81
N PRO A 66 3.20 -15.58 -5.48
CA PRO A 66 2.24 -15.09 -6.47
C PRO A 66 2.89 -14.43 -7.69
N GLY A 67 4.06 -13.82 -7.52
CA GLY A 67 4.87 -13.23 -8.59
C GLY A 67 5.47 -14.24 -9.58
N LEU A 68 5.44 -15.52 -9.27
CA LEU A 68 5.98 -16.59 -10.12
C LEU A 68 4.90 -17.30 -10.94
N GLU A 69 3.63 -16.99 -10.69
CA GLU A 69 2.49 -17.61 -11.39
C GLU A 69 2.33 -17.06 -12.83
N PRO A 70 1.75 -17.85 -13.75
CA PRO A 70 1.41 -17.37 -15.09
C PRO A 70 0.54 -16.10 -15.04
N GLY A 71 0.93 -15.07 -15.79
CA GLY A 71 0.23 -13.78 -15.83
C GLY A 71 0.61 -12.80 -14.71
N ALA A 72 1.44 -13.19 -13.75
CA ALA A 72 1.84 -12.31 -12.64
C ALA A 72 2.55 -11.03 -13.11
N ALA A 73 3.38 -11.13 -14.17
CA ALA A 73 4.05 -9.98 -14.76
C ALA A 73 3.05 -8.94 -15.29
N ASP A 74 2.00 -9.40 -15.97
CA ASP A 74 0.99 -8.53 -16.57
C ASP A 74 0.17 -7.84 -15.46
N VAL A 75 -0.26 -8.58 -14.43
CA VAL A 75 -0.98 -8.01 -13.27
C VAL A 75 -0.11 -7.00 -12.51
N PHE A 76 1.16 -7.32 -12.28
CA PHE A 76 2.09 -6.41 -11.60
C PHE A 76 2.29 -5.12 -12.41
N LEU A 77 2.52 -5.23 -13.72
CA LEU A 77 2.71 -4.06 -14.60
C LEU A 77 1.46 -3.20 -14.65
N GLU A 78 0.27 -3.79 -14.74
CA GLU A 78 -0.99 -3.07 -14.63
C GLU A 78 -1.11 -2.34 -13.29
N PHE A 79 -0.79 -3.01 -12.17
CA PHE A 79 -0.85 -2.41 -10.84
C PHE A 79 0.09 -1.20 -10.69
N ILE A 80 1.38 -1.34 -11.02
CA ILE A 80 2.35 -0.25 -10.84
C ILE A 80 2.14 0.90 -11.83
N CYS A 81 1.57 0.62 -13.00
CA CYS A 81 1.28 1.63 -14.02
C CYS A 81 -0.08 2.30 -13.82
N TYR A 82 -0.96 1.70 -13.00
CA TYR A 82 -2.27 2.26 -12.72
C TYR A 82 -2.17 3.54 -11.90
N SER A 83 -2.77 4.60 -12.43
CA SER A 83 -2.65 5.94 -11.85
C SER A 83 -3.87 6.83 -12.07
N GLY A 84 -5.00 6.22 -12.44
CA GLY A 84 -6.21 6.92 -12.88
C GLY A 84 -7.43 6.75 -11.96
N GLY A 85 -7.32 5.95 -10.90
CA GLY A 85 -8.43 5.72 -9.97
C GLY A 85 -8.77 6.94 -9.11
N PRO A 86 -9.94 6.93 -8.47
CA PRO A 86 -10.25 7.90 -7.44
C PRO A 86 -9.30 7.71 -6.25
N LEU A 87 -8.91 8.81 -5.62
CA LEU A 87 -8.11 8.80 -4.40
C LEU A 87 -8.98 8.49 -3.18
N ALA A 88 -8.38 8.01 -2.09
CA ALA A 88 -9.10 7.76 -0.85
C ALA A 88 -9.83 9.02 -0.34
N GLU A 89 -9.22 10.20 -0.46
CA GLU A 89 -9.83 11.50 -0.11
C GLU A 89 -11.06 11.83 -0.95
N GLU A 90 -11.13 11.32 -2.19
CA GLU A 90 -12.28 11.49 -3.09
C GLU A 90 -13.41 10.51 -2.74
N LEU A 91 -13.08 9.34 -2.18
CA LEU A 91 -14.03 8.27 -1.86
C LEU A 91 -14.59 8.35 -0.43
N LEU A 92 -13.79 8.73 0.56
CA LEU A 92 -14.19 8.79 1.97
C LEU A 92 -15.49 9.59 2.23
N PRO A 93 -15.75 10.75 1.58
CA PRO A 93 -17.02 11.47 1.71
C PRO A 93 -18.25 10.71 1.19
N GLN A 94 -18.04 9.71 0.33
CA GLN A 94 -19.11 8.94 -0.31
C GLN A 94 -19.47 7.68 0.49
N VAL A 95 -18.59 7.23 1.38
CA VAL A 95 -18.81 6.08 2.26
C VAL A 95 -20.00 6.35 3.18
N LYS A 96 -20.84 5.33 3.39
CA LYS A 96 -22.08 5.43 4.19
C LYS A 96 -22.05 4.64 5.51
N CYS A 97 -20.95 3.95 5.77
CA CYS A 97 -20.69 3.24 7.02
C CYS A 97 -19.59 3.94 7.81
N PRO A 98 -19.51 3.66 9.12
CA PRO A 98 -18.37 4.05 9.95
C PRO A 98 -17.04 3.63 9.34
N VAL A 99 -16.00 4.43 9.53
CA VAL A 99 -14.63 4.16 9.10
C VAL A 99 -13.66 4.30 10.27
N LEU A 100 -12.83 3.28 10.46
CA LEU A 100 -11.63 3.31 11.29
C LEU A 100 -10.40 3.45 10.38
N VAL A 101 -9.48 4.34 10.72
CA VAL A 101 -8.16 4.44 10.10
C VAL A 101 -7.10 4.13 11.14
N ALA A 102 -6.24 3.14 10.87
CA ALA A 102 -5.08 2.83 11.69
C ALA A 102 -3.79 3.08 10.88
N TRP A 103 -2.77 3.68 11.50
CA TRP A 103 -1.57 4.15 10.80
C TRP A 103 -0.30 3.96 11.61
N GLY A 104 0.75 3.40 11.02
CA GLY A 104 2.06 3.25 11.66
C GLY A 104 2.83 4.57 11.73
N ASP A 105 3.29 4.98 12.92
CA ASP A 105 4.01 6.26 13.07
C ASP A 105 5.43 6.25 12.48
N LYS A 106 5.94 5.08 12.12
CA LYS A 106 7.23 4.87 11.46
C LYS A 106 7.10 4.46 9.99
N ASP A 107 5.91 4.61 9.38
CA ASP A 107 5.72 4.30 7.96
C ASP A 107 6.70 5.12 7.09
N PRO A 108 7.67 4.46 6.42
CA PRO A 108 8.68 5.13 5.61
C PRO A 108 8.17 5.53 4.22
N TRP A 109 7.02 5.01 3.79
CA TRP A 109 6.44 5.23 2.47
C TRP A 109 5.34 6.29 2.49
N GLU A 110 4.52 6.29 3.54
CA GLU A 110 3.40 7.21 3.69
C GLU A 110 3.49 7.97 5.03
N PRO A 111 4.02 9.22 5.03
CA PRO A 111 4.17 10.01 6.24
C PRO A 111 2.89 10.14 7.05
N LEU A 112 2.99 10.05 8.37
CA LEU A 112 1.86 10.10 9.31
C LEU A 112 0.89 11.27 9.07
N GLU A 113 1.39 12.43 8.65
CA GLU A 113 0.54 13.61 8.37
C GLU A 113 -0.45 13.38 7.21
N LEU A 114 -0.13 12.51 6.25
CA LEU A 114 -1.07 12.09 5.21
C LEU A 114 -2.23 11.31 5.83
N GLY A 115 -1.92 10.35 6.71
CA GLY A 115 -2.93 9.58 7.45
C GLY A 115 -3.79 10.48 8.35
N ARG A 116 -3.17 11.40 9.10
CA ARG A 116 -3.89 12.35 9.97
C ARG A 116 -4.87 13.22 9.21
N ALA A 117 -4.61 13.49 7.92
CA ALA A 117 -5.57 14.23 7.10
C ALA A 117 -6.91 13.48 6.97
N TYR A 118 -6.92 12.14 7.06
CA TYR A 118 -8.15 11.36 6.99
C TYR A 118 -9.05 11.54 8.21
N SER A 119 -8.53 11.92 9.38
CA SER A 119 -9.35 12.18 10.57
C SER A 119 -10.28 13.40 10.42
N LYS A 120 -10.14 14.16 9.32
CA LYS A 120 -10.98 15.34 9.02
C LYS A 120 -12.28 14.97 8.29
N PHE A 121 -12.40 13.73 7.80
CA PHE A 121 -13.63 13.28 7.13
C PHE A 121 -14.65 12.81 8.16
N ASN A 122 -15.90 13.27 8.05
CA ASN A 122 -16.98 12.93 8.99
C ASN A 122 -17.29 11.43 9.06
N THR A 123 -16.92 10.65 8.04
CA THR A 123 -17.09 9.19 8.01
C THR A 123 -16.05 8.45 8.83
N VAL A 124 -14.93 9.10 9.14
CA VAL A 124 -13.85 8.54 9.97
C VAL A 124 -14.15 8.84 11.43
N GLU A 125 -14.56 7.81 12.17
CA GLU A 125 -14.89 7.92 13.60
C GLU A 125 -13.62 7.88 14.45
N ASP A 126 -12.65 7.08 14.02
CA ASP A 126 -11.42 6.80 14.75
C ASP A 126 -10.20 6.92 13.82
N PHE A 127 -9.20 7.67 14.26
CA PHE A 127 -7.85 7.67 13.69
C PHE A 127 -6.85 7.23 14.75
N VAL A 128 -6.30 6.02 14.60
CA VAL A 128 -5.42 5.37 15.56
C VAL A 128 -3.99 5.36 15.04
N VAL A 129 -3.08 5.94 15.82
CA VAL A 129 -1.64 5.88 15.54
C VAL A 129 -1.04 4.68 16.24
N LEU A 130 -0.34 3.83 15.49
CA LEU A 130 0.33 2.62 15.97
C LEU A 130 1.81 2.95 16.21
N PRO A 131 2.29 2.91 17.47
CA PRO A 131 3.66 3.29 17.80
C PRO A 131 4.67 2.24 17.35
N ASP A 132 5.77 2.70 16.77
CA ASP A 132 6.89 1.88 16.30
C ASP A 132 6.48 0.85 15.22
N VAL A 133 5.50 1.23 14.39
CA VAL A 133 4.97 0.41 13.30
C VAL A 133 5.22 1.08 11.94
N GLY A 134 5.64 0.30 10.95
CA GLY A 134 5.87 0.73 9.57
C GLY A 134 4.62 0.69 8.69
N HIS A 135 4.85 0.40 7.41
CA HIS A 135 3.85 0.45 6.34
C HIS A 135 2.85 -0.72 6.35
N CYS A 136 3.22 -1.85 6.97
CA CYS A 136 2.41 -3.07 6.96
C CYS A 136 1.91 -3.40 8.37
N PRO A 137 1.06 -2.55 8.98
CA PRO A 137 0.70 -2.66 10.39
C PRO A 137 0.04 -3.99 10.76
N GLN A 138 -0.72 -4.59 9.83
CA GLN A 138 -1.36 -5.90 10.03
C GLN A 138 -0.35 -7.05 10.18
N ASP A 139 0.84 -6.92 9.60
CA ASP A 139 1.92 -7.93 9.68
C ASP A 139 2.93 -7.56 10.78
N GLU A 140 3.29 -6.28 10.89
CA GLU A 140 4.28 -5.77 11.85
C GLU A 140 3.77 -5.75 13.30
N ALA A 141 2.48 -5.50 13.50
CA ALA A 141 1.88 -5.38 14.83
C ALA A 141 0.46 -5.96 14.89
N PRO A 142 0.26 -7.25 14.57
CA PRO A 142 -1.06 -7.89 14.64
C PRO A 142 -1.67 -7.83 16.05
N HIS A 143 -0.84 -7.81 17.09
CA HIS A 143 -1.27 -7.65 18.48
C HIS A 143 -1.89 -6.27 18.79
N LEU A 144 -1.57 -5.24 17.99
CA LEU A 144 -2.24 -3.94 18.04
C LEU A 144 -3.41 -3.88 17.07
N VAL A 145 -3.24 -4.39 15.84
CA VAL A 145 -4.25 -4.29 14.77
C VAL A 145 -5.47 -5.18 15.02
N ASN A 146 -5.29 -6.44 15.42
CA ASN A 146 -6.41 -7.38 15.54
C ASN A 146 -7.45 -6.93 16.58
N PRO A 147 -7.06 -6.52 17.82
CA PRO A 147 -8.03 -6.02 18.79
C PRO A 147 -8.75 -4.74 18.32
N LEU A 148 -8.08 -3.88 17.54
CA LEU A 148 -8.71 -2.68 16.97
C LEU A 148 -9.81 -3.05 15.98
N VAL A 149 -9.52 -3.98 15.07
CA VAL A 149 -10.49 -4.49 14.08
C VAL A 149 -11.65 -5.18 14.78
N GLU A 150 -11.39 -6.08 15.72
CA GLU A 150 -12.42 -6.80 16.48
C GLU A 150 -13.33 -5.86 17.27
N SER A 151 -12.73 -4.87 17.95
CA SER A 151 -13.48 -3.87 18.71
C SER A 151 -14.35 -3.03 17.79
N PHE A 152 -13.81 -2.54 16.67
CA PHE A 152 -14.55 -1.73 15.70
C PHE A 152 -15.73 -2.50 15.09
N VAL A 153 -15.49 -3.73 14.64
CA VAL A 153 -16.55 -4.58 14.09
C VAL A 153 -17.61 -4.88 15.14
N SER A 154 -17.22 -5.21 16.38
CA SER A 154 -18.17 -5.50 17.46
C SER A 154 -19.07 -4.31 17.79
N ARG A 155 -18.54 -3.07 17.74
CA ARG A 155 -19.33 -1.85 17.97
C ARG A 155 -20.43 -1.65 16.92
N HIS A 156 -20.18 -2.05 15.67
CA HIS A 156 -21.10 -1.81 14.56
C HIS A 156 -21.87 -3.06 14.08
N ALA A 157 -21.51 -4.25 14.55
CA ALA A 157 -22.23 -5.49 14.23
C ALA A 157 -23.62 -5.57 14.86
N ALA A 158 -23.88 -4.78 15.90
CA ALA A 158 -25.18 -4.69 16.59
C ALA A 158 -26.05 -3.51 16.11
N SER A 159 -25.62 -2.79 15.07
CA SER A 159 -26.30 -1.60 14.50
C SER A 159 -27.25 -1.95 13.36
#